data_AF-A0A973XAH9-F1
#
_entry.id   AF-A0A973XAH9-F1
#
_cell.length_a   1.000
_cell.length_b   1.000
_cell.length_c   1.000
_cell.angle_alpha   90.00
_cell.angle_beta   90.00
_cell.angle_gamma   90.00
#
_symmetry.space_group_name_H-M   'P 1'
#
loop_
_entity.id
_entity.type
_entity.pdbx_description
1 polymer ?
#
loop_
_entity_poly.entity_id
_entity_poly.type
_entity_poly.pdbx_seq_one_letter_code
_entity_poly.pdbx_strand_id
1 'polypeptide(L)' 'MTQPVMSVADIRKTFLDFFASKGHTIVASSPLVPGNDPTLMFTNSGMVQFKDVFLGTDKRSY' A
#
# COMPACT_ATOMS: atom_id res chain seq x y z
N MET A 1 -29.48 -20.07 -8.31
CA MET A 1 -28.96 -18.96 -7.47
C MET A 1 -27.74 -18.39 -8.19
N THR A 2 -27.82 -17.16 -8.67
CA THR A 2 -26.70 -16.47 -9.32
C THR A 2 -25.78 -15.94 -8.23
N GLN A 3 -24.50 -16.31 -8.24
CA GLN A 3 -23.55 -15.70 -7.32
C GLN A 3 -23.46 -14.19 -7.60
N PRO A 4 -23.44 -13.33 -6.57
CA PRO A 4 -23.18 -11.91 -6.79
C PRO A 4 -21.80 -11.75 -7.40
N VAL A 5 -21.73 -11.03 -8.52
CA VAL A 5 -20.47 -10.73 -9.20
C VAL A 5 -19.74 -9.68 -8.38
N MET A 6 -18.69 -10.08 -7.65
CA MET A 6 -17.74 -9.13 -7.09
C MET A 6 -16.78 -8.67 -8.18
N SER A 7 -16.63 -7.35 -8.33
CA SER A 7 -15.58 -6.79 -9.20
C SER A 7 -14.21 -6.85 -8.51
N VAL A 8 -13.15 -6.74 -9.31
CA VAL A 8 -11.77 -6.58 -8.78
C VAL A 8 -11.67 -5.34 -7.87
N ALA A 9 -12.42 -4.28 -8.18
CA ALA A 9 -12.47 -3.07 -7.37
C ALA A 9 -13.10 -3.33 -5.99
N ASP A 10 -14.14 -4.17 -5.93
CA ASP A 10 -14.81 -4.55 -4.68
C ASP A 10 -13.91 -5.40 -3.78
N ILE A 11 -13.14 -6.32 -4.37
CA ILE A 11 -12.17 -7.14 -3.65
C ILE A 11 -11.08 -6.24 -3.04
N ARG A 12 -10.53 -5.31 -3.83
CA ARG A 12 -9.54 -4.34 -3.34
C ARG A 12 -10.10 -3.51 -2.19
N LYS A 13 -11.33 -3.00 -2.33
CA LYS A 13 -11.99 -2.21 -1.28
C LYS A 13 -12.18 -3.03 -0.01
N THR A 14 -12.62 -4.28 -0.13
CA THR A 14 -12.83 -5.17 1.02
C THR A 14 -11.54 -5.41 1.82
N PHE A 15 -10.41 -5.60 1.14
CA PHE A 15 -9.10 -5.74 1.80
C PHE A 15 -8.71 -4.46 2.57
N LEU A 16 -8.84 -3.30 1.94
CA LEU A 16 -8.51 -2.02 2.55
C LEU A 16 -9.41 -1.71 3.75
N ASP A 17 -10.72 -1.90 3.60
CA ASP A 17 -11.72 -1.67 4.65
C ASP A 17 -11.50 -2.59 5.86
N PHE A 18 -11.12 -3.85 5.63
CA PHE A 18 -10.81 -4.78 6.72
C PHE A 18 -9.67 -4.25 7.60
N PHE A 19 -8.54 -3.84 7.03
CA PHE A 19 -7.42 -3.32 7.80
C PHE A 19 -7.69 -1.94 8.39
N ALA A 20 -8.44 -1.09 7.68
CA ALA A 20 -8.90 0.19 8.23
C ALA A 20 -9.77 -0.01 9.49
N SER A 21 -10.65 -1.01 9.50
CA SER A 21 -11.45 -1.38 10.68
C SER A 21 -10.62 -1.86 11.87
N LYS A 22 -9.36 -2.27 11.64
CA LYS A 22 -8.37 -2.65 12.67
C LYS A 22 -7.45 -1.49 13.07
N GLY A 23 -7.71 -0.28 12.59
CA GLY A 23 -6.93 0.91 12.92
C GLY A 23 -5.72 1.16 12.02
N HIS A 24 -5.59 0.45 10.89
CA HIS A 24 -4.50 0.71 9.93
C HIS A 24 -4.88 1.89 9.02
N THR A 25 -3.97 2.85 8.87
CA THR A 25 -4.16 3.94 7.90
C THR A 25 -4.03 3.42 6.46
N ILE A 26 -5.01 3.74 5.61
CA ILE A 26 -4.90 3.48 4.16
C ILE A 26 -3.95 4.51 3.55
N VAL A 27 -2.82 4.05 3.05
CA VAL A 27 -1.82 4.88 2.36
C VAL A 27 -1.86 4.57 0.87
N ALA A 28 -1.93 5.61 0.04
CA ALA A 28 -1.90 5.45 -1.42
C ALA A 28 -0.56 4.88 -1.88
N SER A 29 -0.57 4.05 -2.93
CA SER A 29 0.65 3.46 -3.47
C SER A 29 1.64 4.52 -3.97
N SER A 30 2.91 4.31 -3.68
CA SER A 30 4.00 5.06 -4.29
C SER A 30 4.08 4.84 -5.81
N PRO A 31 4.76 5.74 -6.55
CA PRO A 31 5.02 5.56 -7.98
C PRO A 31 5.73 4.23 -8.29
N LEU A 32 5.55 3.75 -9.53
CA LEU A 32 6.24 2.56 -10.03
C LEU A 32 7.76 2.77 -10.10
N VAL A 33 8.22 3.97 -10.44
CA VAL A 33 9.64 4.34 -10.41
C VAL A 33 9.93 5.05 -9.08
N PRO A 34 10.77 4.48 -8.21
CA PRO A 34 11.05 5.07 -6.89
C PRO A 34 11.91 6.32 -7.04
N GLY A 35 11.53 7.40 -6.36
CA GLY A 35 12.28 8.67 -6.39
C GLY A 35 13.42 8.76 -5.37
N ASN A 36 13.45 7.87 -4.38
CA ASN A 36 14.33 7.94 -3.21
C ASN A 36 15.39 6.82 -3.15
N ASP A 37 15.45 5.92 -4.13
CA ASP A 37 16.44 4.85 -4.18
C ASP A 37 17.01 4.66 -5.59
N PRO A 38 18.23 5.17 -5.88
CA PRO A 38 18.84 5.07 -7.21
C PRO A 38 19.30 3.65 -7.56
N THR A 39 19.26 2.71 -6.61
CA THR A 39 19.63 1.30 -6.84
C THR A 39 18.45 0.44 -7.28
N LEU A 40 17.22 0.95 -7.14
CA LEU A 40 15.99 0.28 -7.55
C LEU A 40 15.45 0.89 -8.84
N MET A 41 15.33 0.07 -9.89
CA MET A 41 14.72 0.51 -11.16
C MET A 41 13.19 0.66 -11.04
N PHE A 42 12.53 -0.22 -10.29
CA PHE A 42 11.07 -0.21 -10.11
C PHE A 42 10.66 -0.67 -8.70
N THR A 43 9.54 -0.17 -8.20
CA THR A 43 8.89 -0.59 -6.96
C THR A 43 8.45 -2.05 -7.08
N ASN A 44 9.15 -2.96 -6.40
CA ASN A 44 8.88 -4.39 -6.44
C ASN A 44 7.89 -4.87 -5.37
N SER A 45 7.65 -4.07 -4.33
CA SER A 45 6.85 -4.45 -3.17
C SER A 45 6.28 -3.22 -2.45
N GLY A 46 5.17 -3.43 -1.74
CA GLY A 46 4.48 -2.35 -1.02
C GLY A 46 5.26 -1.77 0.17
N MET A 47 6.32 -2.45 0.63
CA MET A 47 7.14 -2.01 1.77
C MET A 47 8.20 -0.97 1.38
N VAL A 48 8.59 -0.90 0.10
CA VAL A 48 9.66 -0.01 -0.39
C VAL A 48 9.38 1.45 -0.02
N GLN A 49 8.13 1.89 -0.13
CA GLN A 49 7.72 3.26 0.21
C GLN A 49 7.86 3.60 1.70
N PHE A 50 8.10 2.62 2.56
CA PHE A 50 8.27 2.77 4.01
C PHE A 50 9.68 2.42 4.49
N LYS A 51 10.63 2.15 3.57
CA LYS A 51 12.02 1.81 3.90
C LYS A 51 12.65 2.79 4.90
N ASP A 52 12.51 4.09 4.63
CA ASP A 52 13.10 5.15 5.47
C ASP A 52 12.42 5.24 6.85
N VAL A 53 11.13 4.90 6.94
CA VAL A 53 10.42 4.81 8.22
C VAL A 53 10.94 3.63 9.04
N PHE A 54 11.17 2.47 8.41
CA PHE A 54 11.75 1.31 9.09
C PHE A 54 13.20 1.53 9.52
N LEU A 55 13.96 2.35 8.79
CA LEU A 55 15.33 2.73 9.13
C LEU A 55 15.40 3.91 10.12
N GLY A 56 14.27 4.51 10.47
CA GLY A 56 14.19 5.63 11.41
C GLY A 56 14.68 6.97 10.85
N THR A 57 14.92 7.05 9.54
CA THR A 57 15.37 8.26 8.84
C THR A 57 14.21 9.17 8.41
N ASP A 58 12.99 8.62 8.35
CA ASP A 58 11.75 9.37 8.11
C ASP A 58 10.73 9.09 9.22
N LYS A 59 9.98 10.11 9.63
CA LYS A 59 8.86 10.00 10.58
C LYS A 59 7.60 10.47 9.91
N ARG A 60 6.68 9.53 9.70
CA ARG A 60 5.35 9.81 9.15
C ARG A 60 4.31 9.82 10.26
N SER A 61 3.34 10.71 10.14
CA SER A 61 2.36 11.01 11.19
C SER A 61 1.10 10.14 11.15
N TYR A 62 1.11 9.07 10.38
CA TYR A 62 -0.03 8.20 10.12
C TYR A 62 0.22 6.76 10.58
#